data_AF-A0A967U8H9-F1
#
_entry.id   AF-A0A967U8H9-F1
#
_cell.length_a   1.000
_cell.length_b   1.000
_cell.length_c   1.000
_cell.angle_alpha   90.00
_cell.angle_beta   90.00
_cell.angle_gamma   90.00
#
_symmetry.space_group_name_H-M   'P 1'
#
loop_
_entity.id
_entity.type
_entity.pdbx_description
1 polymer ?
#
loop_
_entity_poly.entity_id
_entity_poly.type
_entity_poly.pdbx_seq_one_letter_code
_entity_poly.pdbx_strand_id
1 'polypeptide(L)'
;MIYVGERHDRYADHLAQLSIIEAVHRRAPALAIGLEQFQTPFQPALDDYVAGKIGIDALLERSEYFTRWRFDPRLYLPILEFARENAVPMVALNAPTETTDAVSRQGLDAVTGALGEVEPAPPAYRERLRAVFEEHVVRGAGSGDFE
;
A
#
# COMPACT_ATOMS: atom_id res chain seq x y z
N MET A 1 -3.82 -6.03 -15.18
CA MET A 1 -3.71 -5.34 -13.88
C MET A 1 -4.03 -3.88 -14.08
N ILE A 2 -4.78 -3.26 -13.18
CA ILE A 2 -5.21 -1.86 -13.25
C ILE A 2 -4.67 -1.17 -11.99
N TYR A 3 -3.97 -0.05 -12.17
CA TYR A 3 -3.49 0.79 -11.07
C TYR A 3 -4.30 2.09 -11.04
N VAL A 4 -4.74 2.48 -9.85
CA VAL A 4 -5.53 3.70 -9.65
C VAL A 4 -4.87 4.51 -8.53
N GLY A 5 -4.18 5.59 -8.91
CA GLY A 5 -3.55 6.49 -7.94
C GLY A 5 -4.57 7.36 -7.20
N GLU A 6 -4.18 7.84 -6.03
CA GLU A 6 -4.98 8.71 -5.16
C GLU A 6 -4.12 9.75 -4.46
N ARG A 7 -4.76 10.76 -3.89
CA ARG A 7 -4.26 11.44 -2.69
C ARG A 7 -4.96 10.82 -1.48
N HIS A 8 -4.18 10.34 -0.52
CA HIS A 8 -4.68 9.58 0.64
C HIS A 8 -5.67 10.34 1.54
N ASP A 9 -5.77 11.66 1.42
CA ASP A 9 -6.67 12.51 2.22
C ASP A 9 -7.86 13.05 1.41
N ARG A 10 -8.02 12.64 0.15
CA ARG A 10 -9.10 13.10 -0.74
C ARG A 10 -10.17 12.04 -0.93
N TYR A 11 -11.27 12.23 -0.21
CA TYR A 11 -12.43 11.35 -0.32
C TYR A 11 -12.96 11.13 -1.76
N ALA A 12 -12.90 12.15 -2.62
CA ALA A 12 -13.32 12.03 -4.00
C ALA A 12 -12.49 11.02 -4.82
N ASP A 13 -11.20 10.87 -4.51
CA ASP A 13 -10.32 9.92 -5.20
C ASP A 13 -10.73 8.48 -4.82
N HIS A 14 -11.05 8.23 -3.55
CA HIS A 14 -11.53 6.93 -3.09
C HIS A 14 -12.92 6.56 -3.65
N LEU A 15 -13.82 7.53 -3.81
CA LEU A 15 -15.09 7.28 -4.49
C LEU A 15 -14.91 6.94 -5.98
N ALA A 16 -13.93 7.56 -6.64
CA ALA A 16 -13.58 7.21 -8.02
C ALA A 16 -13.00 5.79 -8.10
N GLN A 17 -12.13 5.40 -7.17
CA GLN A 17 -11.63 4.02 -7.05
C GLN A 17 -12.78 3.02 -6.86
N LEU A 18 -13.71 3.27 -5.94
CA LEU A 18 -14.88 2.42 -5.73
C LEU A 18 -15.69 2.26 -7.02
N SER A 19 -15.96 3.37 -7.71
CA SER A 19 -16.72 3.35 -8.98
C SER A 19 -16.04 2.47 -10.04
N ILE A 20 -14.70 2.50 -10.11
CA ILE A 20 -13.91 1.64 -11.00
C ILE A 20 -14.01 0.17 -10.55
N ILE A 21 -13.81 -0.10 -9.27
CA ILE A 21 -13.88 -1.46 -8.69
C ILE A 21 -15.24 -2.09 -9.01
N GLU A 22 -16.34 -1.39 -8.75
CA GLU A 22 -17.69 -1.85 -9.06
C GLU A 22 -17.88 -2.12 -10.57
N ALA A 23 -17.39 -1.21 -11.42
CA ALA A 23 -17.52 -1.34 -12.88
C ALA A 23 -16.71 -2.52 -13.44
N VAL A 24 -15.56 -2.82 -12.84
CA VAL A 24 -14.72 -3.97 -13.17
C VAL A 24 -15.35 -5.26 -12.64
N HIS A 25 -15.75 -5.30 -11.37
CA HIS A 25 -16.38 -6.46 -10.75
C HIS A 25 -17.61 -6.94 -11.52
N ARG A 26 -18.45 -6.02 -12.02
CA ARG A 26 -19.60 -6.36 -12.89
C ARG A 26 -19.22 -7.09 -14.18
N ARG A 27 -18.00 -6.89 -14.70
CA ARG A 27 -17.52 -7.50 -15.96
C ARG A 27 -16.62 -8.71 -15.72
N ALA A 28 -15.89 -8.70 -14.61
CA ALA A 28 -14.93 -9.72 -14.21
C ALA A 28 -15.11 -10.01 -12.71
N PRO A 29 -16.02 -10.93 -12.35
CA PRO A 29 -16.29 -11.25 -10.94
C PRO A 29 -15.08 -11.85 -10.21
N ALA A 30 -14.16 -12.48 -10.94
CA ALA A 30 -12.88 -12.97 -10.39
C ALA A 30 -11.86 -11.83 -10.23
N LEU A 31 -12.23 -10.81 -9.46
CA LEU A 31 -11.39 -9.66 -9.11
C LEU A 31 -10.73 -9.88 -7.75
N ALA A 32 -9.55 -9.29 -7.54
CA ALA A 32 -8.99 -9.04 -6.22
C ALA A 32 -8.59 -7.55 -6.12
N ILE A 33 -8.67 -6.98 -4.93
CA ILE A 33 -8.35 -5.57 -4.66
C ILE A 33 -7.04 -5.51 -3.88
N GLY A 34 -6.01 -4.94 -4.50
CA GLY A 34 -4.74 -4.66 -3.82
C GLY A 34 -4.80 -3.34 -3.06
N LEU A 35 -4.33 -3.33 -1.81
CA LEU A 35 -4.44 -2.20 -0.88
C LEU A 35 -3.05 -1.83 -0.33
N GLU A 36 -2.61 -0.60 -0.62
CA GLU A 36 -1.32 -0.05 -0.17
C GLU A 36 -1.28 0.24 1.34
N GLN A 37 -2.44 0.55 1.91
CA GLN A 37 -2.55 0.90 3.33
C GLN A 37 -2.31 -0.28 4.29
N PHE A 38 -2.30 -1.52 3.77
CA PHE A 38 -2.05 -2.73 4.54
C PHE A 38 -0.72 -3.37 4.16
N GLN A 39 0.05 -3.75 5.16
CA GLN A 39 1.35 -4.41 4.98
C GLN A 39 1.19 -5.92 4.94
N THR A 40 2.04 -6.60 4.16
CA THR A 40 1.95 -8.04 3.91
C THR A 40 1.83 -8.93 5.15
N PRO A 41 2.45 -8.64 6.32
CA PRO A 41 2.28 -9.47 7.52
C PRO A 41 0.83 -9.48 8.06
N PHE A 42 0.02 -8.47 7.70
CA PHE A 42 -1.35 -8.31 8.19
C PHE A 42 -2.41 -8.89 7.25
N GLN A 43 -2.01 -9.61 6.20
CA GLN A 43 -2.92 -10.31 5.29
C GLN A 43 -3.99 -11.16 6.03
N PRO A 44 -3.68 -11.91 7.11
CA PRO A 44 -4.70 -12.70 7.81
C PRO A 44 -5.85 -11.86 8.40
N ALA A 45 -5.62 -10.59 8.75
CA ALA A 45 -6.67 -9.71 9.24
C ALA A 45 -7.63 -9.29 8.11
N LEU A 46 -7.11 -9.03 6.91
CA LEU A 46 -7.93 -8.76 5.72
C LEU A 46 -8.78 -9.97 5.35
N ASP A 47 -8.16 -11.15 5.33
CA ASP A 47 -8.84 -12.40 5.00
C ASP A 47 -10.00 -12.68 5.96
N ASP A 48 -9.77 -12.51 7.27
CA ASP A 48 -10.80 -12.69 8.29
C ASP A 48 -11.92 -11.64 8.18
N TYR A 49 -11.60 -10.40 7.80
CA TYR A 49 -12.60 -9.34 7.62
C TYR A 49 -13.48 -9.62 6.39
N VAL A 50 -12.88 -9.96 5.23
CA VAL A 50 -13.63 -10.33 4.02
C VAL A 50 -14.50 -11.55 4.28
N ALA A 51 -13.99 -12.54 5.02
CA ALA A 51 -14.75 -13.72 5.43
C ALA A 51 -15.84 -13.44 6.48
N GLY A 52 -15.97 -12.19 6.94
CA GLY A 52 -16.97 -11.78 7.92
C GLY A 52 -16.73 -12.25 9.35
N LYS A 53 -15.55 -12.81 9.65
CA LYS A 53 -15.19 -13.31 10.99
C LYS A 53 -14.87 -12.19 11.99
N ILE A 54 -14.43 -11.04 11.48
CA ILE A 54 -14.13 -9.86 12.30
C ILE A 54 -14.85 -8.60 11.77
N GLY A 55 -15.10 -7.64 12.65
CA GLY A 55 -15.60 -6.31 12.32
C GLY A 55 -14.50 -5.36 11.85
N ILE A 56 -14.87 -4.15 11.45
CA ILE A 56 -13.92 -3.11 11.02
C ILE A 56 -12.96 -2.71 12.15
N ASP A 57 -13.44 -2.55 13.38
CA ASP A 57 -12.59 -2.13 14.50
C ASP A 57 -11.45 -3.14 14.75
N ALA A 58 -11.78 -4.43 14.72
CA ALA A 58 -10.80 -5.51 14.85
C ALA A 58 -9.84 -5.60 13.65
N LEU A 59 -10.29 -5.25 12.44
CA LEU A 59 -9.39 -5.13 11.29
C LEU A 59 -8.37 -4.00 11.52
N LEU A 60 -8.83 -2.82 11.94
CA LEU A 60 -7.95 -1.66 12.17
C LEU A 60 -6.95 -1.92 13.30
N GLU A 61 -7.38 -2.58 14.37
CA GLU A 61 -6.51 -2.99 15.48
C GLU A 61 -5.47 -4.02 15.02
N ARG A 62 -5.90 -5.14 14.43
CA ARG A 62 -5.02 -6.26 14.04
C ARG A 62 -4.04 -5.91 12.93
N SER A 63 -4.33 -4.88 12.14
CA SER A 63 -3.43 -4.38 11.10
C SER A 63 -2.55 -3.22 11.56
N GLU A 64 -2.68 -2.81 12.83
CA GLU A 64 -1.98 -1.65 13.40
C GLU A 64 -2.19 -0.37 12.56
N TYR A 65 -3.39 -0.23 11.96
CA TYR A 65 -3.69 0.75 10.93
C TYR A 65 -3.33 2.19 11.33
N PHE A 66 -3.65 2.58 12.56
CA PHE A 66 -3.38 3.92 13.06
C PHE A 66 -1.89 4.20 13.31
N THR A 67 -1.07 3.18 13.54
CA THR A 67 0.38 3.34 13.70
C THR A 67 1.08 3.38 12.35
N ARG A 68 0.59 2.57 11.40
CA ARG A 68 1.26 2.28 10.12
C ARG A 68 0.78 3.13 8.95
N TRP A 69 -0.53 3.44 8.87
CA TRP A 69 -1.10 4.22 7.77
C TRP A 69 -1.51 5.64 8.18
N ARG A 70 -2.11 5.81 9.37
CA ARG A 70 -2.41 7.11 10.01
C ARG A 70 -3.46 8.00 9.32
N PHE A 71 -3.97 7.62 8.15
CA PHE A 71 -5.11 8.32 7.52
C PHE A 71 -6.44 7.93 8.15
N ASP A 72 -7.49 8.74 7.94
CA ASP A 72 -8.83 8.45 8.44
C ASP A 72 -9.38 7.17 7.77
N PRO A 73 -9.72 6.10 8.51
CA PRO A 73 -10.22 4.86 7.90
C PRO A 73 -11.53 5.07 7.13
N ARG A 74 -12.33 6.10 7.47
CA ARG A 74 -13.59 6.43 6.77
C ARG A 74 -13.40 6.74 5.29
N LEU A 75 -12.18 7.12 4.90
CA LEU A 75 -11.82 7.34 3.50
C LEU A 75 -11.86 6.05 2.68
N TYR A 76 -11.50 4.93 3.30
CA TYR A 76 -11.40 3.62 2.64
C TYR A 76 -12.58 2.69 2.94
N LEU A 77 -13.40 2.98 3.96
CA LEU A 77 -14.54 2.14 4.35
C LEU A 77 -15.43 1.70 3.17
N PRO A 78 -15.81 2.58 2.22
CA PRO A 78 -16.67 2.16 1.12
C PRO A 78 -16.05 1.02 0.28
N ILE A 79 -14.72 1.02 0.10
CA ILE A 79 -14.00 -0.01 -0.64
C ILE A 79 -13.92 -1.31 0.18
N LEU A 80 -13.64 -1.21 1.49
CA LEU A 80 -13.55 -2.36 2.39
C LEU A 80 -14.90 -3.06 2.54
N GLU A 81 -15.97 -2.29 2.74
CA GLU A 81 -17.34 -2.78 2.84
C GLU A 81 -17.76 -3.46 1.54
N PHE A 82 -17.53 -2.82 0.39
CA PHE A 82 -17.79 -3.43 -0.92
C PHE A 82 -17.09 -4.79 -1.06
N ALA A 83 -15.81 -4.86 -0.69
CA ALA A 83 -15.03 -6.09 -0.80
C ALA A 83 -15.62 -7.21 0.07
N ARG A 84 -16.00 -6.89 1.31
CA ARG A 84 -16.62 -7.85 2.23
C ARG A 84 -18.00 -8.31 1.75
N GLU A 85 -18.87 -7.39 1.35
CA GLU A 85 -20.23 -7.69 0.90
C GLU A 85 -20.26 -8.57 -0.35
N ASN A 86 -19.26 -8.41 -1.23
CA ASN A 86 -19.15 -9.16 -2.47
C ASN A 86 -18.15 -10.33 -2.39
N ALA A 87 -17.60 -10.61 -1.20
CA ALA A 87 -16.55 -11.61 -0.98
C ALA A 87 -15.35 -11.47 -1.95
N VAL A 88 -15.00 -10.23 -2.31
CA VAL A 88 -13.84 -9.92 -3.16
C VAL A 88 -12.57 -10.00 -2.31
N PRO A 89 -11.60 -10.84 -2.68
CA PRO A 89 -10.32 -10.93 -1.98
C PRO A 89 -9.62 -9.57 -1.91
N MET A 90 -9.13 -9.22 -0.72
CA MET A 90 -8.28 -8.06 -0.49
C MET A 90 -6.84 -8.54 -0.31
N VAL A 91 -5.88 -7.84 -0.91
CA VAL A 91 -4.45 -8.20 -0.87
C VAL A 91 -3.65 -7.04 -0.28
N ALA A 92 -2.95 -7.29 0.81
CA ALA A 92 -2.02 -6.33 1.41
C ALA A 92 -0.79 -6.19 0.51
N LEU A 93 -0.51 -4.97 0.02
CA LEU A 93 0.55 -4.73 -0.96
C LEU A 93 1.86 -4.23 -0.34
N ASN A 94 1.80 -3.62 0.83
CA ASN A 94 2.92 -2.84 1.32
C ASN A 94 3.94 -3.70 2.08
N ALA A 95 5.21 -3.31 1.99
CA ALA A 95 6.26 -3.98 2.74
C ALA A 95 6.13 -3.69 4.24
N PRO A 96 6.65 -4.56 5.12
CA PRO A 96 6.75 -4.24 6.54
C PRO A 96 7.56 -2.95 6.75
N THR A 97 7.06 -2.04 7.60
CA THR A 97 7.77 -0.79 7.93
C THR A 97 9.18 -1.06 8.43
N GLU A 98 9.35 -2.14 9.19
CA GLU A 98 10.63 -2.59 9.72
C GLU A 98 11.63 -2.89 8.60
N THR A 99 11.16 -3.48 7.50
CA THR A 99 11.98 -3.76 6.31
C THR A 99 12.35 -2.48 5.58
N THR A 100 11.39 -1.58 5.36
CA THR A 100 11.67 -0.30 4.67
C THR A 100 12.59 0.60 5.48
N ASP A 101 12.46 0.61 6.81
CA ASP A 101 13.32 1.37 7.72
C ASP A 101 14.76 0.83 7.73
N ALA A 102 14.93 -0.50 7.73
CA ALA A 102 16.24 -1.13 7.63
C ALA A 102 16.93 -0.75 6.31
N VAL A 103 16.22 -0.86 5.18
CA VAL A 103 16.74 -0.47 3.86
C VAL A 103 17.13 1.01 3.82
N SER A 104 16.28 1.89 4.35
CA SER A 104 16.52 3.34 4.37
C SER A 104 17.78 3.72 5.16
N ARG A 105 18.08 3.00 6.25
CA ARG A 105 19.21 3.31 7.14
C ARG A 105 20.51 2.59 6.80
N GLN A 106 20.42 1.39 6.25
CA GLN A 106 21.55 0.45 6.14
C GLN A 106 21.72 -0.10 4.72
N GLY A 107 20.90 0.31 3.76
CA GLY A 107 20.90 -0.19 2.40
C GLY A 107 20.22 -1.56 2.24
N LEU A 108 20.14 -2.04 1.00
CA LEU A 108 19.47 -3.31 0.65
C LEU A 108 20.11 -4.54 1.31
N ASP A 109 21.41 -4.47 1.61
CA ASP A 109 22.14 -5.58 2.25
C ASP A 109 21.57 -5.94 3.62
N ALA A 110 20.94 -4.99 4.32
CA ALA A 110 20.34 -5.21 5.63
C ALA A 110 19.13 -6.14 5.63
N VAL A 111 18.55 -6.44 4.46
CA VAL A 111 17.31 -7.22 4.32
C VAL A 111 17.41 -8.32 3.26
N THR A 112 18.62 -8.67 2.85
CA THR A 112 18.90 -9.65 1.77
C THR A 112 18.28 -11.04 1.97
N GLY A 113 17.94 -11.43 3.21
CA GLY A 113 17.20 -12.67 3.49
C GLY A 113 15.70 -12.50 3.72
N ALA A 114 15.21 -11.26 3.86
CA ALA A 114 13.80 -10.93 4.13
C ALA A 114 13.07 -10.46 2.87
N LEU A 115 13.79 -9.87 1.93
CA LEU A 115 13.30 -9.62 0.57
C LEU A 115 13.68 -10.82 -0.30
N GLY A 116 12.79 -11.19 -1.24
CA GLY A 116 13.15 -12.12 -2.31
C GLY A 116 14.22 -11.52 -3.24
N GLU A 117 14.38 -12.08 -4.44
CA GLU A 117 15.25 -11.44 -5.43
C GLU A 117 14.73 -10.03 -5.75
N VAL A 118 15.50 -9.01 -5.36
CA VAL A 118 15.23 -7.61 -5.71
C VAL A 118 16.09 -7.28 -6.92
N GLU A 119 15.44 -7.14 -8.08
CA GLU A 119 16.14 -6.67 -9.27
C GLU A 119 16.47 -5.18 -9.10
N PRO A 120 17.73 -4.76 -9.36
CA PRO A 120 18.09 -3.36 -9.30
C PRO A 120 17.27 -2.56 -10.32
N ALA A 121 16.86 -1.36 -9.90
CA ALA A 121 16.15 -0.43 -10.77
C ALA A 121 16.93 -0.16 -12.08
N PRO A 122 16.24 -0.06 -13.24
CA PRO A 122 16.89 0.25 -14.51
C PRO A 122 17.73 1.55 -14.44
N PRO A 123 18.91 1.63 -15.09
CA PRO A 123 19.80 2.79 -14.99
C PRO A 123 19.11 4.13 -15.30
N ALA A 124 18.28 4.18 -16.35
CA ALA A 124 17.53 5.39 -16.73
C ALA A 124 16.52 5.84 -15.66
N TYR A 125 15.96 4.90 -14.89
CA TYR A 125 15.08 5.23 -13.77
C TYR A 125 15.88 5.76 -12.58
N ARG A 126 17.05 5.16 -12.27
CA ARG A 126 17.95 5.66 -11.22
C ARG A 126 18.45 7.08 -11.51
N GLU A 127 18.79 7.38 -12.76
CA GLU A 127 19.22 8.73 -13.17
C GLU A 127 18.10 9.76 -13.02
N ARG A 128 16.87 9.40 -13.39
CA ARG A 128 15.69 10.26 -13.17
C ARG A 128 15.43 10.52 -11.69
N LEU A 129 15.51 9.48 -10.86
CA LEU A 129 15.35 9.64 -9.41
C LEU A 129 16.44 10.56 -8.84
N ARG A 130 17.71 10.36 -9.24
CA ARG A 130 18.82 11.21 -8.81
C ARG A 130 18.55 12.68 -9.11
N ALA A 131 18.12 13.02 -10.33
CA ALA A 131 17.77 14.40 -10.70
C ALA A 131 16.65 14.97 -9.81
N VAL A 132 15.58 14.20 -9.54
CA VAL A 132 14.49 14.65 -8.66
C VAL A 132 14.99 14.89 -7.24
N PHE A 133 15.82 14.00 -6.69
CA PHE A 133 16.34 14.16 -5.32
C PHE A 133 17.31 15.34 -5.21
N GLU A 134 18.17 15.56 -6.21
CA GLU A 134 19.04 16.75 -6.27
C GLU A 134 18.24 18.06 -6.22
N GLU A 135 17.09 18.13 -6.90
CA GLU A 135 16.18 19.29 -6.82
C GLU A 135 15.60 19.52 -5.41
N HIS A 136 15.45 18.45 -4.61
CA HIS A 136 14.93 18.53 -3.24
C HIS A 136 16.01 18.84 -2.19
N VAL A 137 17.25 18.37 -2.39
CA VAL A 137 18.41 18.71 -1.54
C VAL A 137 18.66 20.22 -1.54
N VAL A 138 18.39 20.91 -2.65
CA VAL A 138 18.54 22.37 -2.76
C VAL A 138 17.48 23.14 -1.95
N ARG A 139 16.38 22.51 -1.49
CA ARG A 139 15.23 23.20 -0.86
C ARG A 139 14.97 22.88 0.62
N GLY A 140 15.65 21.91 1.23
CA GLY A 140 15.48 21.61 2.66
C GLY A 140 16.41 20.50 3.14
N ALA A 141 17.07 20.73 4.27
CA ALA A 141 18.14 19.90 4.81
C ALA A 141 17.74 18.41 5.01
N GLY A 142 18.51 17.52 4.39
CA GLY A 142 18.47 16.06 4.58
C GLY A 142 19.31 15.36 3.51
N SER A 143 20.59 15.12 3.80
CA SER A 143 21.50 14.37 2.93
C SER A 143 21.21 12.87 3.06
N GLY A 144 20.45 12.32 2.12
CA GLY A 144 20.45 10.88 1.85
C GLY A 144 21.47 10.62 0.75
N ASP A 145 22.54 9.88 1.05
CA ASP A 145 23.55 9.52 0.06
C ASP A 145 22.95 8.53 -0.96
N PHE A 146 23.07 8.88 -2.23
CA PHE A 146 22.71 8.05 -3.38
C PHE A 146 23.91 7.21 -3.83
N GLU A 147 24.32 6.24 -3.02
CA GLU A 147 25.18 5.14 -3.46
C GLU A 147 24.35 3.91 -3.84
#